data_AF-A0A2N2ZAT5-F1
#
_entry.id   AF-A0A2N2ZAT5-F1
#
_cell.length_a   1.000
_cell.length_b   1.000
_cell.length_c   1.000
_cell.angle_alpha   90.00
_cell.angle_beta   90.00
_cell.angle_gamma   90.00
#
_symmetry.space_group_name_H-M   'P 1'
#
loop_
_entity.id
_entity.type
_entity.pdbx_description
1 polymer ?
#
loop_
_entity_poly.entity_id
_entity_poly.type
_entity_poly.pdbx_seq_one_letter_code
_entity_poly.pdbx_strand_id
1 'polypeptide(L)'
;MVELAENNDVQINKALNIYLKKIEPSGKTKAYSKSVTYKKFFTDRMLIVRSIRSGIPYSLFKLIKDITPFTENDWANFLDISTKSLQRYKKESEFVFKPIHSEKIIELAEVTNLGNDVFDSNDQFYSWLNAPSLALGNLKPFELLKDSYGKEMVMNELNRIDQGIFV
;
A
#
# COMPACT_ATOMS: atom_id res chain seq x y z
N MET A 1 -8.25 -8.80 -18.62
CA MET A 1 -8.37 -7.98 -17.39
C MET A 1 -8.26 -8.86 -16.14
N VAL A 2 -9.09 -9.91 -15.97
CA VAL A 2 -9.02 -10.85 -14.83
C VAL A 2 -7.65 -11.55 -14.69
N GLU A 3 -7.08 -12.03 -15.79
CA GLU A 3 -5.82 -12.80 -15.79
C GLU A 3 -4.58 -11.97 -15.36
N LEU A 4 -4.61 -10.65 -15.57
CA LEU A 4 -3.55 -9.72 -15.14
C LEU A 4 -3.61 -9.46 -13.63
N ALA A 5 -4.83 -9.32 -13.08
CA ALA A 5 -5.05 -9.11 -11.64
C ALA A 5 -4.67 -10.36 -10.83
N GLU A 6 -5.09 -11.54 -11.28
CA GLU A 6 -4.72 -12.82 -10.63
C GLU A 6 -3.20 -13.05 -10.64
N ASN A 7 -2.51 -12.69 -11.73
CA ASN A 7 -1.07 -12.79 -11.83
C ASN A 7 -0.33 -11.84 -10.87
N ASN A 8 -0.84 -10.60 -10.72
CA ASN A 8 -0.26 -9.62 -9.80
C ASN A 8 -0.43 -10.06 -8.33
N ASP A 9 -1.59 -10.59 -7.96
CA ASP A 9 -1.86 -11.11 -6.61
C ASP A 9 -0.93 -12.27 -6.25
N VAL A 10 -0.71 -13.21 -7.18
CA VAL A 10 0.22 -14.32 -6.97
C VAL A 10 1.66 -13.81 -6.77
N GLN A 11 2.09 -12.86 -7.61
CA GLN A 11 3.45 -12.30 -7.53
C GLN A 11 3.69 -11.53 -6.23
N ILE A 12 2.76 -10.66 -5.82
CA ILE A 12 2.92 -9.88 -4.60
C ILE A 12 2.84 -10.75 -3.35
N ASN A 13 1.95 -11.75 -3.32
CA ASN A 13 1.90 -12.74 -2.24
C ASN A 13 3.24 -13.48 -2.10
N LYS A 14 3.82 -13.92 -3.20
CA LYS A 14 5.12 -14.60 -3.20
C LYS A 14 6.23 -13.69 -2.67
N ALA A 15 6.34 -12.47 -3.20
CA ALA A 15 7.36 -11.51 -2.80
C ALA A 15 7.23 -11.09 -1.33
N LEU A 16 6.00 -10.85 -0.87
CA LEU A 16 5.69 -10.57 0.53
C LEU A 16 6.18 -11.70 1.43
N ASN A 17 5.82 -12.96 1.14
CA ASN A 17 6.26 -14.09 1.98
C ASN A 17 7.78 -14.28 1.99
N ILE A 18 8.47 -14.01 0.87
CA ILE A 18 9.94 -14.02 0.83
C ILE A 18 10.51 -12.92 1.74
N TYR A 19 9.93 -11.73 1.69
CA TYR A 19 10.31 -10.61 2.55
C TYR A 19 10.06 -10.92 4.04
N LEU A 20 8.86 -11.40 4.39
CA LEU A 20 8.48 -11.70 5.77
C LEU A 20 9.42 -12.71 6.41
N LYS A 21 9.81 -13.77 5.69
CA LYS A 21 10.81 -14.76 6.17
C LYS A 21 12.17 -14.15 6.50
N LYS A 22 12.57 -13.07 5.82
CA LYS A 22 13.84 -12.38 6.09
C LYS A 22 13.80 -11.51 7.34
N ILE A 23 12.62 -11.01 7.70
CA ILE A 23 12.43 -10.11 8.86
C ILE A 23 11.86 -10.85 10.09
N GLU A 24 11.60 -12.15 10.00
CA GLU A 24 11.23 -12.97 11.15
C GLU A 24 12.37 -12.99 12.19
N PRO A 25 12.08 -12.72 13.48
CA PRO A 25 13.09 -12.80 14.52
C PRO A 25 13.55 -14.24 14.72
N SER A 26 14.85 -14.46 14.58
CA SER A 26 15.56 -15.70 14.89
C SER A 26 15.36 -16.06 16.37
N GLY A 27 14.33 -16.82 16.72
CA GLY A 27 14.29 -17.53 18.02
C GLY A 27 12.98 -17.57 18.83
N LYS A 28 11.85 -17.00 18.39
CA LYS A 28 10.57 -17.18 19.11
C LYS A 28 9.39 -17.40 18.16
N THR A 29 8.85 -18.61 18.25
CA THR A 29 7.62 -19.16 17.63
C THR A 29 7.51 -19.01 16.09
N LYS A 30 7.23 -20.14 15.41
CA LYS A 30 6.85 -20.21 13.99
C LYS A 30 5.49 -19.53 13.72
N ALA A 31 5.34 -18.26 14.08
CA ALA A 31 4.08 -17.53 14.03
C ALA A 31 3.55 -17.39 12.59
N TYR A 32 4.44 -17.34 11.59
CA TYR A 32 4.07 -17.26 10.17
C TYR A 32 4.39 -18.54 9.38
N SER A 33 4.20 -19.71 9.99
CA SER A 33 4.28 -21.00 9.25
C SER A 33 3.26 -21.13 8.10
N LYS A 34 2.27 -20.23 8.04
CA LYS A 34 1.24 -20.17 7.00
C LYS A 34 1.52 -18.99 6.06
N SER A 35 1.45 -19.24 4.76
CA SER A 35 1.62 -18.21 3.73
C SER A 35 0.66 -17.04 3.97
N VAL A 36 1.21 -15.83 4.17
CA VAL A 36 0.44 -14.60 4.37
C VAL A 36 0.10 -14.01 3.02
N THR A 37 -1.19 -13.82 2.75
CA THR A 37 -1.66 -13.09 1.55
C THR A 37 -1.57 -11.58 1.80
N TYR A 38 -1.44 -10.78 0.74
CA TYR A 38 -1.40 -9.33 0.76
C TYR A 38 -2.58 -8.72 1.51
N LYS A 39 -3.81 -9.18 1.24
CA LYS A 39 -5.00 -8.75 2.00
C LYS A 39 -4.91 -9.06 3.50
N LYS A 40 -4.50 -10.28 3.87
CA LYS A 40 -4.31 -10.67 5.29
C LYS A 40 -3.19 -9.92 5.99
N PHE A 41 -2.17 -9.45 5.28
CA PHE A 41 -1.08 -8.67 5.87
C PHE A 41 -1.61 -7.41 6.57
N PHE A 42 -2.59 -6.72 5.98
CA PHE A 42 -3.17 -5.52 6.58
C PHE A 42 -3.99 -5.78 7.86
N THR A 43 -4.33 -7.04 8.15
CA THR A 43 -5.05 -7.42 9.38
C THR A 43 -4.12 -7.67 10.57
N ASP A 44 -2.82 -7.84 10.34
CA ASP A 44 -1.82 -8.10 11.38
C ASP A 44 -1.01 -6.84 11.69
N ARG A 45 -1.46 -6.07 12.69
CA ARG A 45 -0.80 -4.82 13.09
C ARG A 45 0.64 -5.02 13.56
N MET A 46 0.96 -6.16 14.19
CA MET A 46 2.32 -6.40 14.67
C MET A 46 3.27 -6.70 13.49
N LEU A 47 2.79 -7.42 12.48
CA LEU A 47 3.52 -7.67 11.25
C LEU A 47 3.79 -6.38 10.48
N ILE A 48 2.81 -5.48 10.40
CA ILE A 48 2.96 -4.15 9.81
C ILE A 48 4.05 -3.36 10.54
N VAL A 49 3.95 -3.24 11.87
CA VAL A 49 4.94 -2.51 12.68
C VAL A 49 6.36 -3.05 12.47
N ARG A 50 6.52 -4.37 12.40
CA ARG A 50 7.82 -4.99 12.11
C ARG A 50 8.30 -4.64 10.70
N SER A 51 7.42 -4.72 9.72
CA SER A 51 7.76 -4.43 8.32
C SER A 51 8.21 -2.97 8.13
N ILE A 52 7.52 -2.03 8.78
CA ILE A 52 7.91 -0.61 8.82
C ILE A 52 9.31 -0.47 9.41
N ARG A 53 9.56 -1.07 10.59
CA ARG A 53 10.84 -0.97 11.29
C ARG A 53 12.00 -1.62 10.53
N SER A 54 11.75 -2.74 9.87
CA SER A 54 12.74 -3.45 9.05
C SER A 54 12.97 -2.78 7.69
N GLY A 55 12.06 -1.93 7.26
CA GLY A 55 12.09 -1.29 5.95
C GLY A 55 11.54 -2.19 4.84
N ILE A 56 11.03 -1.55 3.78
CA ILE A 56 10.50 -2.23 2.60
C ILE A 56 11.58 -2.27 1.51
N PRO A 57 11.93 -3.45 0.96
CA PRO A 57 12.87 -3.53 -0.16
C PRO A 57 12.25 -2.98 -1.44
N TYR A 58 13.07 -2.39 -2.33
CA TYR A 58 12.58 -1.85 -3.59
C TYR A 58 11.83 -2.89 -4.43
N SER A 59 12.25 -4.16 -4.38
CA SER A 59 11.58 -5.25 -5.09
C SER A 59 10.12 -5.46 -4.67
N LEU A 60 9.80 -5.30 -3.38
CA LEU A 60 8.42 -5.36 -2.88
C LEU A 60 7.67 -4.07 -3.20
N PHE A 61 8.32 -2.92 -3.01
CA PHE A 61 7.77 -1.62 -3.38
C PHE A 61 7.36 -1.55 -4.86
N LYS A 62 8.17 -2.12 -5.77
CA LYS A 62 7.85 -2.16 -7.20
C LYS A 62 6.53 -2.88 -7.46
N LEU A 63 6.32 -4.04 -6.83
CA LEU A 63 5.07 -4.80 -6.98
C LEU A 63 3.88 -4.04 -6.39
N ILE A 64 4.06 -3.38 -5.23
CA ILE A 64 3.04 -2.50 -4.65
C ILE A 64 2.69 -1.38 -5.63
N LYS A 65 3.70 -0.68 -6.17
CA LYS A 65 3.51 0.38 -7.17
C LYS A 65 2.72 -0.11 -8.37
N ASP A 66 3.03 -1.31 -8.89
CA ASP A 66 2.38 -1.88 -10.07
C ASP A 66 0.90 -2.25 -9.85
N ILE A 67 0.46 -2.44 -8.59
CA ILE A 67 -0.94 -2.72 -8.25
C ILE A 67 -1.70 -1.53 -7.67
N THR A 68 -1.01 -0.41 -7.45
CA THR A 68 -1.61 0.85 -6.99
C THR A 68 -1.86 1.80 -8.15
N PRO A 69 -2.87 2.67 -8.08
CA PRO A 69 -3.19 3.57 -9.18
C PRO A 69 -2.27 4.81 -9.25
N PHE A 70 -1.19 4.85 -8.48
CA PHE A 70 -0.31 6.02 -8.34
C PHE A 70 0.82 6.02 -9.36
N THR A 71 1.09 7.19 -9.95
CA THR A 71 2.20 7.39 -10.87
C THR A 71 3.55 7.43 -10.13
N GLU A 72 4.66 7.36 -10.88
CA GLU A 72 6.00 7.55 -10.28
C GLU A 72 6.17 8.92 -9.62
N ASN A 73 5.52 9.96 -10.16
CA ASN A 73 5.55 11.30 -9.60
C ASN A 73 4.75 11.36 -8.30
N ASP A 74 3.59 10.69 -8.23
CA ASP A 74 2.80 10.62 -7.00
C ASP A 74 3.58 9.92 -5.89
N TRP A 75 4.20 8.79 -6.19
CA TRP A 75 5.09 8.10 -5.25
C TRP A 75 6.27 8.97 -4.80
N ALA A 76 6.90 9.72 -5.70
CA ALA A 76 7.95 10.66 -5.35
C ALA A 76 7.46 11.72 -4.34
N ASN A 77 6.28 12.28 -4.61
CA ASN A 77 5.66 13.29 -3.75
C ASN A 77 5.25 12.72 -2.38
N PHE A 78 4.60 11.56 -2.33
CA PHE A 78 4.19 10.93 -1.07
C PHE A 78 5.37 10.56 -0.19
N LEU A 79 6.47 10.11 -0.80
CA LEU A 79 7.67 9.71 -0.09
C LEU A 79 8.63 10.88 0.21
N ASP A 80 8.28 12.10 -0.20
CA ASP A 80 9.11 13.30 -0.09
C ASP A 80 10.55 13.11 -0.61
N ILE A 81 10.66 12.50 -1.78
CA ILE A 81 11.93 12.26 -2.48
C ILE A 81 11.82 12.65 -3.94
N SER A 82 12.94 12.99 -4.57
CA SER A 82 12.95 13.27 -6.01
C SER A 82 12.70 12.01 -6.84
N THR A 83 12.05 12.17 -7.99
CA THR A 83 11.91 11.11 -9.01
C THR A 83 13.27 10.53 -9.40
N LYS A 84 14.31 11.37 -9.49
CA LYS A 84 15.71 10.94 -9.68
C LYS A 84 16.21 10.00 -8.58
N SER A 85 15.81 10.21 -7.33
CA SER A 85 16.14 9.31 -6.22
C SER A 85 15.41 7.98 -6.35
N LEU A 86 14.11 7.97 -6.67
CA LEU A 86 13.37 6.74 -6.97
C LEU A 86 14.00 5.94 -8.13
N GLN A 87 14.43 6.62 -9.19
CA GLN A 87 15.13 6.00 -10.32
C GLN A 87 16.50 5.42 -9.93
N ARG A 88 17.23 6.07 -9.01
CA ARG A 88 18.48 5.54 -8.47
C ARG A 88 18.22 4.28 -7.64
N TYR A 89 17.23 4.30 -6.74
CA TYR A 89 16.83 3.16 -5.93
C TYR A 89 16.43 1.95 -6.78
N LYS A 90 15.77 2.18 -7.93
CA LYS A 90 15.44 1.13 -8.91
C LYS A 90 16.66 0.37 -9.44
N LYS A 91 17.81 1.04 -9.55
CA LYS A 91 19.05 0.46 -10.08
C LYS A 91 19.87 -0.25 -9.02
N GLU A 92 19.56 -0.03 -7.74
CA GLU A 92 20.25 -0.62 -6.60
C GLU A 92 19.51 -1.88 -6.16
N SER A 93 20.10 -3.04 -6.43
CA SER A 93 19.45 -4.35 -6.26
C SER A 93 19.00 -4.66 -4.84
N GLU A 94 19.67 -4.08 -3.84
CA GLU A 94 19.44 -4.33 -2.42
C GLU A 94 18.89 -3.10 -1.68
N PHE A 95 18.39 -2.09 -2.41
CA PHE A 95 17.86 -0.90 -1.77
C PHE A 95 16.68 -1.23 -0.85
N VAL A 96 16.75 -0.73 0.38
CA VAL A 96 15.69 -0.83 1.40
C VAL A 96 15.28 0.58 1.81
N PHE A 97 13.98 0.86 1.72
CA PHE A 97 13.40 2.12 2.16
C PHE A 97 13.54 2.27 3.69
N LYS A 98 13.86 3.49 4.14
CA LYS A 98 13.86 3.86 5.56
C LYS A 98 12.47 3.65 6.19
N PRO A 99 12.35 3.51 7.52
CA PRO A 99 11.06 3.31 8.19
C PRO A 99 9.98 4.32 7.82
N ILE A 100 10.31 5.62 7.76
CA ILE A 100 9.34 6.67 7.39
C ILE A 100 8.76 6.49 5.98
N HIS A 101 9.59 6.14 4.99
CA HIS A 101 9.12 5.86 3.64
C HIS A 101 8.35 4.53 3.60
N SER A 102 8.78 3.54 4.38
CA SER A 102 8.16 2.22 4.45
C SER A 102 6.76 2.28 5.06
N GLU A 103 6.57 3.13 6.08
CA GLU A 103 5.27 3.45 6.65
C GLU A 103 4.35 4.03 5.59
N LYS A 104 4.76 5.09 4.88
CA LYS A 104 3.96 5.67 3.80
C LYS A 104 3.64 4.69 2.68
N ILE A 105 4.60 3.83 2.28
CA ILE A 105 4.36 2.76 1.30
C ILE A 105 3.26 1.82 1.78
N ILE A 106 3.31 1.39 3.05
CA ILE A 106 2.31 0.49 3.62
C ILE A 106 0.96 1.18 3.78
N GLU A 107 0.91 2.46 4.16
CA GLU A 107 -0.34 3.22 4.26
C GLU A 107 -1.07 3.30 2.91
N LEU A 108 -0.36 3.66 1.85
CA LEU A 108 -0.93 3.77 0.49
C LEU A 108 -1.34 2.41 -0.07
N ALA A 109 -0.57 1.38 0.25
CA ALA A 109 -0.88 -0.01 -0.05
C ALA A 109 -2.18 -0.47 0.66
N GLU A 110 -2.36 -0.13 1.94
CA GLU A 110 -3.57 -0.47 2.72
C GLU A 110 -4.81 0.24 2.16
N VAL A 111 -4.69 1.53 1.84
CA VAL A 111 -5.76 2.32 1.22
C VAL A 111 -6.17 1.74 -0.13
N THR A 112 -5.20 1.36 -0.96
CA THR A 112 -5.48 0.75 -2.26
C THR A 112 -6.12 -0.62 -2.12
N ASN A 113 -5.65 -1.45 -1.17
CA ASN A 113 -6.25 -2.75 -0.92
C ASN A 113 -7.73 -2.63 -0.55
N LEU A 114 -8.08 -1.68 0.31
CA LEU A 114 -9.50 -1.42 0.65
C LEU A 114 -10.25 -0.82 -0.54
N GLY A 115 -9.67 0.14 -1.25
CA GLY A 115 -10.27 0.74 -2.45
C GLY A 115 -10.66 -0.31 -3.50
N ASN A 116 -9.81 -1.32 -3.72
CA ASN A 116 -10.08 -2.39 -4.67
C ASN A 116 -11.14 -3.40 -4.19
N ASP A 117 -11.43 -3.44 -2.89
CA ASP A 117 -12.57 -4.20 -2.36
C ASP A 117 -13.90 -3.44 -2.56
N VAL A 118 -13.83 -2.10 -2.58
CA VAL A 118 -15.00 -1.20 -2.66
C VAL A 118 -15.40 -0.88 -4.11
N PHE A 119 -14.43 -0.73 -5.01
CA PHE A 119 -14.66 -0.34 -6.40
C PHE A 119 -14.39 -1.49 -7.36
N ASP A 120 -15.18 -1.58 -8.44
CA ASP A 120 -15.08 -2.66 -9.43
C ASP A 120 -13.77 -2.62 -10.26
N SER A 121 -13.07 -1.48 -10.25
CA SER A 121 -11.82 -1.32 -10.99
C SER A 121 -10.90 -0.26 -10.40
N ASN A 122 -9.59 -0.40 -10.65
CA ASN A 122 -8.57 0.59 -10.30
C ASN A 122 -8.90 1.98 -10.89
N ASP A 123 -9.49 2.06 -12.08
CA ASP A 123 -9.83 3.33 -12.74
C ASP A 123 -10.97 4.04 -12.01
N GLN A 124 -11.97 3.31 -11.53
CA GLN A 124 -13.06 3.88 -10.71
C GLN A 124 -12.51 4.36 -9.37
N PHE A 125 -11.71 3.54 -8.70
CA PHE A 125 -11.08 3.93 -7.43
C PHE A 125 -10.19 5.17 -7.61
N TYR A 126 -9.36 5.21 -8.65
CA TYR A 126 -8.51 6.36 -8.94
C TYR A 126 -9.32 7.62 -9.28
N SER A 127 -10.41 7.47 -10.02
CA SER A 127 -11.33 8.56 -10.32
C SER A 127 -11.97 9.11 -9.05
N TRP A 128 -12.37 8.23 -8.12
CA TRP A 128 -12.88 8.61 -6.80
C TRP A 128 -11.82 9.35 -5.97
N LEU A 129 -10.57 8.87 -5.96
CA LEU A 129 -9.47 9.54 -5.27
C LEU A 129 -9.25 10.98 -5.74
N ASN A 130 -9.56 11.28 -7.01
CA ASN A 130 -9.32 12.57 -7.64
C ASN A 130 -10.57 13.48 -7.71
N ALA A 131 -11.72 12.99 -7.26
CA ALA A 131 -12.96 13.76 -7.19
C ALA A 131 -13.10 14.42 -5.81
N PRO A 132 -13.55 15.70 -5.74
CA PRO A 132 -13.92 16.30 -4.47
C PRO A 132 -15.01 15.46 -3.77
N SER A 133 -14.83 15.18 -2.48
CA SER A 133 -15.80 14.44 -1.68
C SER A 133 -16.47 15.35 -0.66
N LEU A 134 -17.81 15.41 -0.68
CA LEU A 134 -18.60 16.17 0.29
C LEU A 134 -18.36 15.67 1.73
N ALA A 135 -18.29 14.35 1.90
CA ALA A 135 -18.01 13.71 3.19
C ALA A 135 -16.61 14.05 3.74
N LEU A 136 -15.68 14.46 2.87
CA LEU A 136 -14.31 14.84 3.20
C LEU A 136 -14.09 16.36 3.10
N GLY A 137 -15.14 17.15 3.29
CA GLY A 137 -15.03 18.62 3.33
C GLY A 137 -14.71 19.25 1.97
N ASN A 138 -15.16 18.63 0.87
CA ASN A 138 -14.87 18.99 -0.52
C ASN A 138 -13.39 18.90 -0.91
N LEU A 139 -12.55 18.22 -0.12
CA LEU A 139 -11.20 17.87 -0.51
C LEU A 139 -11.20 16.58 -1.34
N LYS A 140 -10.17 16.42 -2.17
CA LYS A 140 -9.97 15.14 -2.87
C LYS A 140 -9.37 14.13 -1.90
N PRO A 141 -9.86 12.88 -1.86
CA PRO A 141 -9.24 11.83 -1.04
C PRO A 141 -7.72 11.73 -1.28
N PHE A 142 -7.25 11.88 -2.52
CA PHE A 142 -5.82 11.87 -2.88
C PHE A 142 -5.00 12.91 -2.10
N GLU A 143 -5.54 14.11 -1.87
CA GLU A 143 -4.84 15.19 -1.16
C GLU A 143 -4.67 14.86 0.33
N LEU A 144 -5.61 14.09 0.89
CA LEU A 144 -5.62 13.67 2.29
C LEU A 144 -4.65 12.52 2.57
N LEU A 145 -4.20 11.78 1.55
CA LEU A 145 -3.25 10.65 1.73
C LEU A 145 -1.82 11.07 2.13
N LYS A 146 -1.55 12.39 2.21
CA LYS A 146 -0.24 12.93 2.57
C LYS A 146 0.15 12.63 4.01
N ASP A 147 -0.80 12.60 4.92
CA ASP A 147 -0.57 12.34 6.35
C ASP A 147 -1.50 11.25 6.90
N SER A 148 -1.21 10.78 8.11
CA SER A 148 -1.91 9.65 8.72
C SER A 148 -3.37 9.97 9.06
N TYR A 149 -3.68 11.20 9.49
CA TYR A 149 -5.04 11.62 9.83
C TYR A 149 -5.92 11.69 8.59
N GLY A 150 -5.43 12.31 7.51
CA GLY A 150 -6.15 12.34 6.24
C GLY A 150 -6.32 10.94 5.66
N LYS A 151 -5.31 10.07 5.76
CA LYS A 151 -5.44 8.65 5.40
C LYS A 151 -6.54 7.94 6.21
N GLU A 152 -6.63 8.16 7.52
CA GLU A 152 -7.72 7.58 8.34
C GLU A 152 -9.10 8.06 7.89
N MET A 153 -9.24 9.35 7.55
CA MET A 153 -10.49 9.88 6.99
C MET A 153 -10.87 9.18 5.67
N VAL A 154 -9.90 8.97 4.77
CA VAL A 154 -10.13 8.26 3.51
C VAL A 154 -10.53 6.80 3.76
N MET A 155 -9.85 6.10 4.67
CA MET A 155 -10.20 4.72 5.04
C MET A 155 -11.62 4.63 5.62
N ASN A 156 -12.00 5.58 6.48
CA ASN A 156 -13.34 5.62 7.07
C ASN A 156 -14.40 5.83 5.99
N GLU A 157 -14.15 6.71 5.03
CA GLU A 157 -15.10 6.95 3.94
C GLU A 157 -15.22 5.74 3.01
N LEU A 158 -14.12 5.06 2.69
CA LEU A 158 -14.15 3.81 1.92
C LEU A 158 -15.03 2.75 2.62
N ASN A 159 -14.89 2.57 3.94
CA ASN A 159 -15.73 1.64 4.70
C ASN A 159 -17.21 2.04 4.70
N ARG A 160 -17.53 3.35 4.67
CA ARG A 160 -18.92 3.82 4.59
C ARG A 160 -19.52 3.49 3.23
N ILE A 161 -18.76 3.72 2.16
CA ILE A 161 -19.16 3.37 0.79
C ILE A 161 -19.40 1.86 0.67
N ASP A 162 -18.51 1.02 1.22
CA ASP A 162 -18.66 -0.45 1.26
C ASP A 162 -19.96 -0.90 1.93
N GLN A 163 -20.37 -0.20 2.99
CA GLN A 163 -21.61 -0.45 3.72
C GLN A 163 -22.86 0.17 3.05
N GLY A 164 -22.71 0.85 1.91
CA GLY A 164 -23.80 1.56 1.23
C GLY A 164 -24.26 2.85 1.93
N ILE A 165 -23.40 3.44 2.76
CA ILE A 165 -23.67 4.68 3.50
C ILE A 165 -23.07 5.86 2.72
N PHE A 166 -23.93 6.70 2.15
CA PHE A 166 -23.54 7.88 1.39
C PHE A 166 -23.95 9.18 2.12
N VAL A 167 -23.26 10.29 1.84
CA VAL A 167 -23.56 11.64 2.35
C VAL A 167 -23.97 12.54 1.20
#